data_AF-A0A0Q4GM05-F1
#
_entry.id   AF-A0A0Q4GM05-F1
#
_cell.length_a   1.000
_cell.length_b   1.000
_cell.length_c   1.000
_cell.angle_alpha   90.00
_cell.angle_beta   90.00
_cell.angle_gamma   90.00
#
_symmetry.space_group_name_H-M   'P 1'
#
loop_
_entity.id
_entity.type
_entity.pdbx_description
1 polymer ?
#
loop_
_entity_poly.entity_id
_entity_poly.type
_entity_poly.pdbx_seq_one_letter_code
_entity_poly.pdbx_strand_id
1 'polypeptide(L)'
;MKIWESIIIESIRGERVLVLLCQSLSEQERLHQYLMIDAFEFKKKIAESKPEIDFLSTGQLDDNGDINWRDDLIDLPKWYDLN
;
A
#
# COMPACT_ATOMS: atom_id res chain seq x y z
N MET A 1 -3.37 -13.41 5.26
CA MET A 1 -3.92 -12.20 4.61
C MET A 1 -3.87 -12.42 3.11
N LYS A 2 -4.98 -12.20 2.41
CA LYS A 2 -5.03 -12.33 0.96
C LYS A 2 -5.13 -10.94 0.35
N ILE A 3 -4.16 -10.59 -0.49
CA ILE A 3 -4.28 -9.43 -1.37
C ILE A 3 -5.10 -9.91 -2.57
N TRP A 4 -6.18 -9.22 -2.87
CA TRP A 4 -7.03 -9.53 -4.00
C TRP A 4 -6.45 -8.93 -5.28
N GLU A 5 -6.11 -7.65 -5.20
CA GLU A 5 -5.63 -6.84 -6.31
C GLU A 5 -4.79 -5.68 -5.77
N SER A 6 -4.10 -4.96 -6.64
CA SER A 6 -3.44 -3.71 -6.29
C SER A 6 -3.66 -2.65 -7.37
N ILE A 7 -3.76 -1.41 -6.94
CA ILE A 7 -3.91 -0.26 -7.83
C ILE A 7 -2.86 0.80 -7.49
N ILE A 8 -2.52 1.62 -8.48
CA ILE A 8 -1.65 2.78 -8.28
C ILE A 8 -2.51 4.02 -8.47
N ILE A 9 -2.49 4.91 -7.48
CA ILE A 9 -3.17 6.21 -7.51
C ILE A 9 -2.09 7.29 -7.51
N GLU A 10 -2.26 8.30 -8.35
CA GLU A 10 -1.41 9.48 -8.36
C GLU A 10 -2.12 10.62 -7.61
N SER A 11 -1.45 11.17 -6.59
CA SER A 11 -1.85 12.37 -5.86
C SER A 11 -1.81 13.60 -6.78
N ILE A 12 -2.56 14.64 -6.43
CA ILE A 12 -2.50 15.95 -7.11
C ILE A 12 -1.09 16.58 -7.07
N ARG A 13 -0.21 16.11 -6.17
CA ARG A 13 1.19 16.55 -6.05
C ARG A 13 2.17 15.69 -6.85
N GLY A 14 1.68 14.69 -7.57
CA GLY A 14 2.50 13.74 -8.35
C GLY A 14 3.03 12.54 -7.55
N GLU A 15 2.66 12.43 -6.27
CA GLU A 15 3.04 11.29 -5.43
C GLU A 15 2.27 10.04 -5.86
N ARG A 16 2.95 8.90 -5.97
CA ARG A 16 2.33 7.64 -6.37
C ARG A 16 2.13 6.72 -5.18
N VAL A 17 0.88 6.33 -4.97
CA VAL A 17 0.45 5.46 -3.88
C VAL A 17 0.07 4.10 -4.44
N LEU A 18 0.75 3.05 -3.99
CA LEU A 18 0.33 1.68 -4.26
C LEU A 18 -0.67 1.24 -3.19
N VAL A 19 -1.93 1.06 -3.59
CA VAL A 19 -3.01 0.60 -2.72
C VAL A 19 -3.19 -0.91 -2.89
N LEU A 20 -3.02 -1.66 -1.80
CA LEU A 20 -3.26 -3.10 -1.76
C LEU A 20 -4.70 -3.37 -1.34
N LEU A 21 -5.46 -4.06 -2.19
CA LEU A 21 -6.89 -4.28 -2.01
C LEU A 21 -7.18 -5.62 -1.34
N CYS A 22 -8.10 -5.61 -0.39
CA CYS A 22 -8.67 -6.77 0.30
C CYS A 22 -10.20 -6.82 0.11
N GLN A 23 -10.80 -7.97 0.39
CA GLN A 23 -12.26 -8.16 0.24
C GLN A 23 -13.05 -7.80 1.50
N SER A 24 -12.38 -7.53 2.62
CA SER A 24 -13.04 -7.20 3.88
C SER A 24 -12.28 -6.15 4.67
N LEU A 25 -13.02 -5.33 5.41
CA LEU A 25 -12.48 -4.34 6.33
C LEU A 25 -11.54 -4.96 7.38
N SER A 26 -11.87 -6.15 7.88
CA SER A 26 -11.03 -6.86 8.85
C SER A 26 -9.67 -7.23 8.27
N GLU A 27 -9.62 -7.65 7.00
CA GLU A 27 -8.37 -7.94 6.31
C GLU A 27 -7.59 -6.68 5.99
N GLN A 28 -8.27 -5.61 5.57
CA GLN A 28 -7.66 -4.30 5.33
C GLN A 28 -6.96 -3.78 6.60
N GLU A 29 -7.61 -3.86 7.77
CA GLU A 29 -7.05 -3.44 9.05
C GLU A 29 -5.80 -4.27 9.42
N ARG A 30 -5.89 -5.60 9.31
CA ARG A 30 -4.75 -6.48 9.58
C ARG A 30 -3.58 -6.23 8.63
N LEU A 31 -3.86 -6.02 7.35
CA LEU A 31 -2.85 -5.69 6.35
C LEU A 31 -2.21 -4.34 6.65
N HIS A 32 -3.00 -3.34 7.02
CA HIS A 32 -2.49 -2.03 7.35
C HIS A 32 -1.54 -2.08 8.55
N GLN A 33 -1.95 -2.75 9.64
CA GLN A 33 -1.09 -2.94 10.82
C GLN A 33 0.19 -3.71 10.50
N TYR A 34 0.08 -4.79 9.73
CA TYR A 34 1.25 -5.55 9.29
C TYR A 34 2.22 -4.69 8.48
N LEU A 35 1.70 -3.91 7.52
CA LEU A 35 2.50 -3.00 6.72
C LEU A 35 3.15 -1.93 7.59
N MET A 36 2.47 -1.37 8.60
CA MET A 36 3.08 -0.38 9.48
C MET A 36 4.23 -0.95 10.31
N ILE A 37 4.08 -2.15 10.87
CA ILE A 37 4.96 -2.67 11.93
C ILE A 37 6.06 -3.61 11.40
N ASP A 38 5.72 -4.57 10.55
CA ASP A 38 6.53 -5.78 10.36
C ASP A 38 6.78 -6.14 8.88
N ALA A 39 6.54 -5.20 7.98
CA ALA A 39 6.66 -5.42 6.54
C ALA A 39 7.94 -4.80 5.92
N PHE A 40 9.03 -4.63 6.69
CA PHE A 40 10.23 -3.94 6.20
C PHE A 40 10.79 -4.57 4.92
N GLU A 41 10.99 -5.89 4.88
CA GLU A 41 11.50 -6.60 3.70
C GLU A 41 10.56 -6.47 2.49
N PHE A 42 9.25 -6.44 2.72
CA PHE A 42 8.28 -6.22 1.65
C PHE A 42 8.39 -4.79 1.11
N LYS A 43 8.42 -3.78 1.99
CA LYS A 43 8.58 -2.37 1.61
C LYS A 43 9.89 -2.13 0.85
N LYS A 44 10.99 -2.74 1.32
CA LYS A 44 12.29 -2.70 0.65
C LYS A 44 12.20 -3.23 -0.78
N LYS A 45 11.59 -4.40 -0.97
CA LYS A 45 11.39 -4.99 -2.31
C LYS A 45 10.54 -4.09 -3.21
N ILE A 46 9.51 -3.43 -2.67
CA ILE A 46 8.73 -2.47 -3.45
C ILE A 46 9.60 -1.27 -3.85
N ALA A 47 10.32 -0.66 -2.91
CA ALA A 47 11.19 0.47 -3.20
C ALA A 47 12.28 0.15 -4.25
N GLU A 48 12.83 -1.07 -4.23
CA GLU A 48 13.83 -1.53 -5.21
C GLU A 48 13.23 -1.85 -6.59
N SER A 49 12.06 -2.49 -6.64
CA SER A 49 11.44 -2.94 -7.89
C SER A 49 10.55 -1.90 -8.56
N LYS A 50 10.03 -0.95 -7.78
CA LYS A 50 9.10 0.11 -8.17
C LYS A 50 9.51 1.43 -7.52
N PRO A 51 10.67 2.00 -7.91
CA PRO A 51 11.19 3.25 -7.33
C PRO A 51 10.27 4.45 -7.59
N GLU A 52 9.31 4.32 -8.51
CA GLU A 52 8.28 5.32 -8.76
C GLU A 52 7.16 5.35 -7.72
N ILE A 53 7.07 4.39 -6.80
CA ILE A 53 6.07 4.38 -5.74
C ILE A 53 6.63 5.08 -4.51
N ASP A 54 5.94 6.11 -4.05
CA ASP A 54 6.33 6.90 -2.88
C ASP A 54 5.74 6.32 -1.59
N PHE A 55 4.49 5.84 -1.66
CA PHE A 55 3.73 5.40 -0.49
C PHE A 55 2.98 4.08 -0.73
N LEU A 56 2.70 3.38 0.36
CA LEU A 56 1.73 2.28 0.39
C LEU A 56 0.46 2.72 1.09
N SER A 57 -0.67 2.13 0.69
CA SER A 57 -1.88 2.14 1.49
C SER A 57 -2.64 0.82 1.33
N THR A 58 -3.71 0.65 2.10
CA THR A 58 -4.61 -0.50 2.01
C THR A 58 -6.02 -0.06 1.69
N GLY A 59 -6.69 -0.83 0.87
CA GLY A 59 -8.07 -0.61 0.47
C GLY A 59 -8.94 -1.85 0.65
N GLN A 60 -10.23 -1.61 0.81
CA GLN A 60 -11.25 -2.63 0.65
C GLN A 60 -11.95 -2.40 -0.70
N LEU A 61 -12.04 -3.45 -1.50
CA LEU A 61 -13.01 -3.50 -2.60
C LEU A 61 -14.33 -4.02 -2.00
N ASP A 62 -15.37 -3.20 -2.02
CA ASP A 62 -16.67 -3.61 -1.51
C ASP A 62 -17.47 -4.41 -2.56
N ASP A 63 -18.64 -4.92 -2.17
CA ASP A 63 -19.50 -5.74 -3.02
C ASP A 63 -20.08 -4.97 -4.21
N ASN A 64 -20.05 -3.63 -4.18
CA ASN A 64 -20.48 -2.77 -5.29
C ASN A 64 -19.34 -2.50 -6.28
N GLY A 65 -18.12 -2.92 -5.95
CA GLY A 65 -16.91 -2.63 -6.71
C GLY A 65 -16.30 -1.26 -6.37
N ASP A 66 -16.76 -0.60 -5.30
CA ASP A 66 -16.18 0.65 -4.85
C ASP A 66 -14.94 0.39 -3.99
N ILE A 67 -13.94 1.26 -4.14
CA ILE A 67 -12.65 1.15 -3.45
C ILE A 67 -12.63 2.12 -2.29
N ASN A 68 -12.73 1.57 -1.09
CA ASN A 68 -12.60 2.31 0.16
C ASN A 68 -11.19 2.12 0.72
N TRP A 69 -10.31 3.08 0.47
CA TRP A 69 -8.90 3.02 0.88
C TRP A 69 -8.56 4.03 1.97
N ARG A 70 -7.49 3.75 2.72
CA ARG A 70 -7.08 4.58 3.87
C ARG A 70 -6.21 5.74 3.41
N ASP A 71 -6.55 6.93 3.88
CA ASP A 71 -5.72 8.13 3.69
C ASP A 71 -4.43 8.10 4.54
N ASP A 72 -4.31 7.12 5.44
CA ASP A 72 -3.12 6.90 6.27
C ASP A 72 -2.02 6.21 5.45
N LEU A 73 -1.19 7.04 4.81
CA LEU A 73 -0.12 6.61 3.92
C LEU A 73 1.05 6.03 4.72
N ILE A 74 1.56 4.89 4.25
CA ILE A 74 2.72 4.22 4.82
C ILE A 74 3.93 4.54 3.94
N ASP A 75 4.90 5.23 4.53
CA ASP A 75 6.16 5.51 3.86
C ASP A 75 6.89 4.24 3.43
N LEU A 76 7.44 4.28 2.22
CA LEU A 76 8.46 3.34 1.79
C LEU A 76 9.85 3.84 2.20
N PRO A 77 10.77 2.93 2.57
CA PRO A 77 12.15 3.30 2.73
C PRO A 77 12.65 3.85 1.40
N LYS A 78 13.32 5.00 1.43
CA LYS A 78 13.89 5.56 0.22
C LYS A 78 14.99 4.62 -0.27
N TRP A 79 14.99 4.34 -1.57
CA TRP A 79 15.94 3.40 -2.18
C TRP A 79 17.41 3.78 -1.93
N TYR A 80 17.71 5.06 -1.70
CA TYR A 80 19.05 5.56 -1.36
C TYR A 80 19.40 5.47 0.13
N ASP A 81 18.42 5.33 1.03
CA ASP A 81 18.65 5.09 2.47
C ASP A 81 18.94 3.60 2.75
N LEU A 82 18.80 2.74 1.74
CA LEU A 82 19.04 1.30 1.79
C LEU A 82 20.47 0.90 1.36
N ASN A 83 21.32 1.88 1.02
CA ASN A 83 22.72 1.72 0.60
C ASN A 83 23.71 2.21 1.66
#